data_AF-A0A852DS03-F1
#
_entry.id   AF-A0A852DS03-F1
#
_cell.length_a   1.000
_cell.length_b   1.000
_cell.length_c   1.000
_cell.angle_alpha   90.00
_cell.angle_beta   90.00
_cell.angle_gamma   90.00
#
_symmetry.space_group_name_H-M   'P 1'
#
loop_
_entity.id
_entity.type
_entity.pdbx_description
1 polymer ?
#
loop_
_entity_poly.entity_id
_entity_poly.type
_entity_poly.pdbx_seq_one_letter_code
_entity_poly.pdbx_strand_id
1 'polypeptide(L)'
;AIGNAYAVLSSPEKRKQYDQFGDEKLSAARHGHSHADFHRGFEADISPEDLFNMFFGGGFPSSNVHVYSNGRMRYTYHQRQDRREHQGDGGLGLFVQLMPILILIIVSALSQMMVSSPPYSLSHRLSVGHTHRRVTEHLKVPYYVSESFAEEYTGTNLKNVERSVEDDYIANLRNNCWREKQQKEGLLYRARYFGDSDLYQRAQKMGTPSCSRLSDVQASLHG
;
A
#
# COMPACT_ATOMS: atom_id res chain seq x y z
N ALA A 1 24.62 3.67 -25.85
CA ALA A 1 25.96 3.21 -25.47
C ALA A 1 25.92 1.94 -24.60
N ILE A 2 25.18 1.90 -23.49
CA ILE A 2 25.16 0.75 -22.57
C ILE A 2 24.57 -0.54 -23.20
N GLY A 3 23.52 -0.42 -24.02
CA GLY A 3 22.90 -1.58 -24.69
C GLY A 3 23.83 -2.32 -25.66
N ASN A 4 24.62 -1.58 -26.45
CA ASN A 4 25.57 -2.17 -27.39
C ASN A 4 26.71 -2.89 -26.65
N ALA A 5 27.15 -2.35 -25.52
CA ALA A 5 28.18 -2.99 -24.70
C ALA A 5 27.70 -4.32 -24.10
N TYR A 6 26.44 -4.41 -23.66
CA TYR A 6 25.88 -5.66 -23.17
C TYR A 6 25.77 -6.71 -24.28
N ALA A 7 25.29 -6.34 -25.47
CA ALA A 7 25.12 -7.26 -26.59
C ALA A 7 26.44 -7.89 -27.08
N VAL A 8 27.56 -7.16 -26.94
CA VAL A 8 28.91 -7.69 -27.24
C VAL A 8 29.38 -8.63 -26.13
N LEU A 9 29.21 -8.26 -24.86
CA LEU A 9 29.76 -8.99 -23.72
C LEU A 9 28.91 -10.20 -23.27
N SER A 10 27.61 -10.21 -23.61
CA SER A 10 26.68 -11.29 -23.24
C SER A 10 26.88 -12.56 -24.08
N SER A 11 27.59 -12.46 -25.21
CA SER A 11 27.89 -13.56 -26.12
C SER A 11 29.41 -13.81 -26.14
N PRO A 12 29.88 -15.02 -25.79
CA PRO A 12 31.32 -15.31 -25.76
C PRO A 12 31.95 -15.24 -27.16
N GLU A 13 31.17 -15.53 -28.20
CA GLU A 13 31.61 -15.48 -29.60
C GLU A 13 31.74 -14.05 -30.13
N LYS A 14 30.76 -13.19 -29.82
CA LYS A 14 30.78 -11.77 -30.21
C LYS A 14 31.82 -10.97 -29.44
N ARG A 15 32.00 -11.29 -28.15
CA ARG A 15 33.10 -10.76 -27.34
C ARG A 15 34.45 -11.10 -27.95
N LYS A 16 34.67 -12.37 -28.31
CA LYS A 16 35.93 -12.82 -28.92
C LYS A 16 36.22 -12.12 -30.25
N GLN A 17 35.21 -11.86 -31.07
CA GLN A 17 35.37 -11.11 -32.32
C GLN A 17 35.73 -9.64 -32.07
N TYR A 18 35.11 -9.00 -31.08
CA TYR A 18 35.45 -7.63 -30.70
C TYR A 18 36.88 -7.53 -30.12
N ASP A 19 37.25 -8.47 -29.25
CA ASP A 19 38.58 -8.57 -28.64
C ASP A 19 39.67 -8.81 -29.70
N GLN A 20 39.34 -9.46 -30.82
CA GLN A 20 40.31 -9.80 -31.88
C GLN A 20 40.49 -8.71 -32.94
N PHE A 21 39.45 -7.92 -33.24
CA PHE A 21 39.49 -6.97 -34.37
C PHE A 21 39.30 -5.51 -33.99
N GLY A 22 38.85 -5.20 -32.77
CA GLY A 22 38.56 -3.83 -32.33
C GLY A 22 37.56 -3.09 -33.24
N ASP A 23 37.34 -1.81 -32.98
CA ASP A 23 36.42 -0.95 -33.75
C ASP A 23 36.99 -0.53 -35.13
N GLU A 24 38.07 -1.16 -35.61
CA GLU A 24 39.00 -0.57 -36.58
C GLU A 24 38.89 -1.07 -38.03
N LYS A 25 37.76 -1.68 -38.44
CA LYS A 25 37.49 -1.97 -39.87
C LYS A 25 36.63 -0.91 -40.55
N LEU A 26 36.80 0.35 -40.16
CA LEU A 26 36.08 1.51 -40.72
C LEU A 26 37.00 2.42 -41.53
N SER A 27 37.97 1.90 -42.30
CA SER A 27 38.59 2.66 -43.42
C SER A 27 39.58 1.85 -44.26
N ALA A 28 39.12 1.05 -45.23
CA ALA A 28 39.90 0.74 -46.44
C ALA A 28 39.05 0.13 -47.58
N ALA A 29 38.99 0.87 -48.69
CA ALA A 29 39.00 0.43 -50.10
C ALA A 29 37.98 -0.61 -50.67
N ARG A 30 37.05 -0.05 -51.46
CA ARG A 30 36.64 -0.38 -52.85
C ARG A 30 36.62 -1.84 -53.38
N HIS A 31 35.46 -2.15 -53.98
CA HIS A 31 35.13 -3.14 -55.02
C HIS A 31 34.96 -4.62 -54.61
N GLY A 32 33.76 -5.14 -54.86
CA GLY A 32 33.49 -6.58 -54.91
C GLY A 32 32.08 -6.94 -54.43
N HIS A 33 31.33 -7.62 -55.28
CA HIS A 33 29.96 -8.06 -55.04
C HIS A 33 29.77 -8.94 -53.78
N SER A 34 28.56 -8.84 -53.21
CA SER A 34 27.93 -9.85 -52.37
C SER A 34 28.60 -10.16 -51.04
N HIS A 35 28.31 -9.37 -50.01
CA HIS A 35 28.22 -9.93 -48.66
C HIS A 35 27.23 -9.13 -47.82
N ALA A 36 26.35 -9.88 -47.15
CA ALA A 36 25.29 -9.40 -46.27
C ALA A 36 25.79 -8.34 -45.28
N ASP A 37 24.93 -7.36 -45.03
CA ASP A 37 25.03 -6.31 -44.03
C ASP A 37 25.42 -6.86 -42.64
N PHE A 38 26.73 -7.02 -42.41
CA PHE A 38 27.29 -7.48 -41.13
C PHE A 38 27.19 -6.40 -40.04
N HIS A 39 26.78 -5.18 -40.40
CA HIS A 39 26.50 -4.08 -39.47
C HIS A 39 25.13 -4.19 -38.77
N ARG A 40 24.25 -5.11 -39.18
CA ARG A 40 22.93 -5.27 -38.57
C ARG A 40 22.89 -6.29 -37.41
N GLY A 41 24.02 -6.94 -37.11
CA GLY A 41 24.11 -8.02 -36.11
C GLY A 41 24.49 -7.58 -34.68
N PHE A 42 24.69 -6.28 -34.45
CA PHE A 42 25.06 -5.69 -33.16
C PHE A 42 24.09 -4.61 -32.65
N GLU A 43 22.96 -4.41 -33.33
CA GLU A 43 21.85 -3.64 -32.76
C GLU A 43 21.00 -4.55 -31.87
N ALA A 44 20.67 -4.06 -30.69
CA ALA A 44 19.81 -4.74 -29.73
C ALA A 44 18.39 -4.88 -30.32
N ASP A 45 17.90 -6.11 -30.47
CA ASP A 45 16.49 -6.41 -30.81
C ASP A 45 15.50 -6.02 -29.69
N ILE A 46 15.93 -5.24 -28.70
CA ILE A 46 15.08 -4.64 -27.67
C ILE A 46 15.48 -3.19 -27.57
N SER A 47 14.59 -2.30 -28.03
CA SER A 47 14.82 -0.88 -27.93
C SER A 47 14.73 -0.43 -26.45
N PRO A 48 15.50 0.57 -26.01
CA PRO A 48 15.38 1.14 -24.68
C PRO A 48 13.94 1.59 -24.36
N GLU A 49 13.20 1.99 -25.39
CA GLU A 49 11.79 2.36 -25.34
C GLU A 49 10.89 1.15 -25.07
N ASP A 50 11.18 -0.02 -25.66
CA ASP A 50 10.47 -1.27 -25.35
C ASP A 50 10.73 -1.74 -23.91
N LEU A 51 11.97 -1.58 -23.42
CA LEU A 51 12.32 -1.90 -22.02
C LEU A 51 11.63 -0.94 -21.04
N PHE A 52 11.59 0.36 -21.37
CA PHE A 52 10.90 1.36 -20.57
C PHE A 52 9.38 1.18 -20.64
N ASN A 53 8.83 0.76 -21.77
CA ASN A 53 7.40 0.50 -21.91
C ASN A 53 6.96 -0.79 -21.18
N MET A 54 7.82 -1.82 -21.19
CA MET A 54 7.60 -3.06 -20.46
C MET A 54 7.64 -2.88 -18.93
N PHE A 55 8.42 -1.90 -18.44
CA PHE A 55 8.59 -1.65 -16.99
C PHE A 55 7.82 -0.43 -16.45
N PHE A 56 7.54 0.58 -17.28
CA PHE A 56 6.98 1.88 -16.88
C PHE A 56 5.92 2.47 -17.84
N GLY A 57 5.72 1.90 -19.03
CA GLY A 57 4.82 2.44 -20.07
C GLY A 57 3.40 1.88 -20.09
N GLY A 58 3.03 1.03 -19.13
CA GLY A 58 1.67 0.50 -19.00
C GLY A 58 0.66 1.41 -18.28
N GLY A 59 0.88 2.73 -18.19
CA GLY A 59 0.11 3.53 -17.23
C GLY A 59 0.07 5.06 -17.35
N PHE A 60 0.35 5.67 -18.50
CA PHE A 60 0.04 7.09 -18.71
C PHE A 60 -0.66 7.29 -20.05
N PRO A 61 -1.78 8.05 -20.13
CA PRO A 61 -2.35 8.46 -21.41
C PRO A 61 -1.41 9.50 -22.01
N SER A 62 -0.34 9.05 -22.65
CA SER A 62 0.53 9.89 -23.45
C SER A 62 -0.25 10.26 -24.71
N SER A 63 -0.95 11.39 -24.63
CA SER A 63 -1.28 12.19 -25.79
C SER A 63 -0.01 12.39 -26.62
N ASN A 64 0.06 11.72 -27.78
CA ASN A 64 0.89 12.05 -28.93
C ASN A 64 2.18 12.84 -28.61
N VAL A 65 3.17 12.18 -27.99
CA VAL A 65 4.53 12.75 -27.97
C VAL A 65 5.18 12.40 -29.31
N HIS A 66 4.96 13.27 -30.30
CA HIS A 66 5.76 13.29 -31.52
C HIS A 66 7.17 13.74 -31.15
N VAL A 67 8.09 12.79 -30.98
CA VAL A 67 9.52 13.11 -30.92
C VAL A 67 9.95 13.53 -32.32
N TYR A 68 10.07 14.84 -32.53
CA TYR A 68 10.71 15.41 -33.71
C TYR A 68 12.21 15.04 -33.68
N SER A 69 12.56 13.90 -34.28
CA SER A 69 13.93 13.62 -34.70
C SER A 69 14.11 14.09 -36.13
N ASN A 70 14.78 15.23 -36.29
CA ASN A 70 15.20 15.76 -37.59
C ASN A 70 16.24 14.81 -38.22
N GLY A 71 15.82 13.99 -39.19
CA GLY A 71 16.76 13.14 -39.92
C GLY A 71 16.15 12.32 -41.05
N ARG A 72 15.93 12.96 -42.21
CA ARG A 72 15.83 12.36 -43.57
C ARG A 72 15.23 10.94 -43.67
N MET A 73 13.90 10.85 -43.83
CA MET A 73 13.21 9.61 -44.21
C MET A 73 13.50 9.27 -45.69
N ARG A 74 14.29 8.22 -45.93
CA ARG A 74 14.45 7.60 -47.25
C ARG A 74 13.35 6.57 -47.44
N TYR A 75 12.51 6.79 -48.45
CA TYR A 75 11.52 5.82 -48.92
C TYR A 75 12.26 4.63 -49.54
N THR A 76 12.26 3.48 -48.88
CA THR A 76 12.65 2.20 -49.49
C THR A 76 11.55 1.19 -49.29
N TYR A 77 10.83 0.97 -50.38
CA TYR A 77 9.81 -0.04 -50.58
C TYR A 77 10.48 -1.42 -50.55
N HIS A 78 10.42 -2.12 -49.41
CA HIS A 78 10.72 -3.53 -49.34
C HIS A 78 9.54 -4.29 -48.75
N GLN A 79 8.78 -4.85 -49.69
CA GLN A 79 7.95 -6.03 -49.55
C GLN A 79 8.67 -7.10 -48.72
N ARG A 80 8.20 -7.33 -47.48
CA ARG A 80 8.37 -8.61 -46.79
C ARG A 80 7.03 -9.05 -46.23
N GLN A 81 6.57 -10.12 -46.84
CA GLN A 81 5.45 -10.94 -46.45
C GLN A 81 5.82 -11.62 -45.12
N ASP A 82 5.28 -11.12 -44.01
CA ASP A 82 5.09 -11.94 -42.82
C ASP A 82 3.61 -11.94 -42.46
N ARG A 83 3.05 -13.12 -42.64
CA ARG A 83 1.73 -13.55 -42.24
C ARG A 83 1.83 -13.97 -40.78
N ARG A 84 1.09 -13.28 -39.91
CA ARG A 84 0.41 -13.79 -38.70
C ARG A 84 -0.34 -12.58 -38.12
N GLU A 85 -1.64 -12.49 -38.37
CA GLU A 85 -2.63 -12.74 -37.31
C GLU A 85 -2.21 -12.10 -35.98
N HIS A 86 -2.79 -10.94 -35.67
CA HIS A 86 -3.53 -10.66 -34.44
C HIS A 86 -4.52 -9.54 -34.76
N GLN A 87 -5.50 -9.89 -35.60
CA GLN A 87 -6.82 -9.32 -35.45
C GLN A 87 -7.41 -10.01 -34.21
N GLY A 88 -7.58 -9.26 -33.13
CA GLY A 88 -8.17 -9.76 -31.88
C GLY A 88 -7.15 -9.91 -30.77
N ASP A 89 -6.90 -8.82 -30.04
CA ASP A 89 -6.79 -8.96 -28.58
C ASP A 89 -7.11 -7.68 -27.78
N GLY A 90 -8.25 -7.08 -28.08
CA GLY A 90 -8.87 -6.09 -27.18
C GLY A 90 -9.38 -6.72 -25.86
N GLY A 91 -9.16 -8.02 -25.65
CA GLY A 91 -9.51 -8.76 -24.44
C GLY A 91 -8.35 -8.83 -23.46
N LEU A 92 -7.19 -9.37 -23.87
CA LEU A 92 -6.03 -9.55 -22.98
C LEU A 92 -5.37 -8.24 -22.53
N GLY A 93 -5.41 -7.18 -23.35
CA GLY A 93 -4.93 -5.85 -22.95
C GLY A 93 -5.72 -5.26 -21.77
N LEU A 94 -7.03 -5.51 -21.73
CA LEU A 94 -7.90 -5.11 -20.62
C LEU A 94 -7.54 -5.87 -19.33
N PHE A 95 -7.24 -7.17 -19.44
CA PHE A 95 -6.82 -7.99 -18.30
C PHE A 95 -5.48 -7.52 -17.74
N VAL A 96 -4.47 -7.24 -18.57
CA VAL A 96 -3.17 -6.72 -18.11
C VAL A 96 -3.31 -5.35 -17.44
N GLN A 97 -4.21 -4.49 -17.91
CA GLN A 97 -4.50 -3.19 -17.29
C GLN A 97 -5.28 -3.32 -15.97
N LEU A 98 -6.15 -4.32 -15.84
CA LEU A 98 -6.93 -4.55 -14.63
C LEU A 98 -6.17 -5.36 -13.56
N MET A 99 -5.09 -6.06 -13.92
CA MET A 99 -4.27 -6.85 -13.00
C MET A 99 -3.78 -6.05 -11.77
N PRO A 100 -3.20 -4.84 -11.88
CA PRO A 100 -2.79 -4.07 -10.72
C PRO A 100 -3.94 -3.73 -9.78
N ILE A 101 -5.12 -3.39 -10.34
CA ILE A 101 -6.32 -3.08 -9.57
C ILE A 101 -6.85 -4.35 -8.87
N LEU A 102 -6.88 -5.47 -9.58
CA LEU A 102 -7.25 -6.77 -9.03
C LEU A 102 -6.30 -7.20 -7.91
N ILE A 103 -4.99 -7.03 -8.08
CA ILE A 103 -4.00 -7.33 -7.04
C ILE A 103 -4.25 -6.46 -5.81
N LEU A 104 -4.50 -5.15 -5.98
CA LEU A 104 -4.81 -4.26 -4.85
C LEU A 104 -6.10 -4.67 -4.13
N ILE A 105 -7.15 -5.07 -4.87
CA ILE A 105 -8.41 -5.55 -4.29
C ILE A 105 -8.18 -6.87 -3.54
N ILE A 106 -7.47 -7.82 -4.13
CA ILE A 106 -7.16 -9.11 -3.52
C ILE A 106 -6.31 -8.92 -2.27
N VAL A 107 -5.25 -8.11 -2.33
CA VAL A 107 -4.40 -7.80 -1.18
C VAL A 107 -5.21 -7.12 -0.08
N SER A 108 -6.10 -6.19 -0.43
CA SER A 108 -6.97 -5.52 0.54
C SER A 108 -7.96 -6.50 1.18
N ALA A 109 -8.55 -7.40 0.40
CA ALA A 109 -9.48 -8.42 0.89
C ALA A 109 -8.79 -9.45 1.78
N LEU A 110 -7.61 -9.96 1.38
CA LEU A 110 -6.80 -10.86 2.19
C LEU A 110 -6.32 -10.17 3.48
N SER A 111 -5.96 -8.89 3.41
CA SER A 111 -5.59 -8.11 4.59
C SER A 111 -6.76 -7.98 5.58
N GLN A 112 -7.99 -7.80 5.10
CA GLN A 112 -9.19 -7.78 5.95
C GLN A 112 -9.47 -9.14 6.59
N MET A 113 -9.20 -10.25 5.88
CA MET A 113 -9.30 -11.60 6.46
C MET A 113 -8.24 -11.89 7.51
N MET A 114 -7.08 -11.23 7.43
CA MET A 114 -6.00 -11.32 8.43
C MET A 114 -6.20 -10.42 9.65
N VAL A 115 -7.24 -9.58 9.69
CA VAL A 115 -7.61 -8.84 10.90
C VAL A 115 -8.22 -9.83 11.89
N SER A 116 -7.37 -10.39 12.75
CA SER A 116 -7.80 -11.20 13.88
C SER A 116 -8.73 -10.35 14.75
N SER A 117 -9.90 -10.89 15.09
CA SER A 117 -10.77 -10.28 16.10
C SER A 117 -9.99 -10.12 17.40
N PRO A 118 -10.08 -8.96 18.09
CA PRO A 118 -9.36 -8.77 19.34
C PRO A 118 -9.76 -9.87 20.34
N PRO A 119 -8.83 -10.42 21.13
CA PRO A 119 -9.11 -11.56 22.01
C PRO A 119 -10.01 -11.23 23.21
N TYR A 120 -10.44 -9.96 23.33
CA TYR A 120 -11.32 -9.47 24.37
C TYR A 120 -12.22 -8.33 23.88
N SER A 121 -13.17 -7.95 24.73
CA SER A 121 -13.97 -6.74 24.59
C SER A 121 -14.33 -6.13 25.94
N LEU A 122 -14.41 -4.79 26.03
CA LEU A 122 -14.82 -4.09 27.25
C LEU A 122 -16.35 -4.13 27.48
N SER A 123 -17.11 -4.56 26.47
CA SER A 123 -18.58 -4.64 26.49
C SER A 123 -19.00 -6.04 26.08
N HIS A 124 -20.05 -6.58 26.70
CA HIS A 124 -20.60 -7.88 26.32
C HIS A 124 -21.03 -7.90 24.83
N ARG A 125 -20.45 -8.80 24.03
CA ARG A 125 -20.74 -8.92 22.58
C ARG A 125 -21.01 -10.38 22.20
N LEU A 126 -22.29 -10.73 22.07
CA LEU A 126 -22.71 -12.08 21.66
C LEU A 126 -22.25 -12.44 20.24
N SER A 127 -22.19 -11.46 19.33
CA SER A 127 -21.86 -11.69 17.92
C SER A 127 -20.43 -12.19 17.68
N VAL A 128 -19.51 -11.94 18.63
CA VAL A 128 -18.09 -12.33 18.54
C VAL A 128 -17.76 -13.45 19.54
N GLY A 129 -18.74 -13.94 20.30
CA GLY A 129 -18.52 -14.96 21.33
C GLY A 129 -17.83 -14.44 22.61
N HIS A 130 -17.73 -13.12 22.79
CA HIS A 130 -17.18 -12.52 24.02
C HIS A 130 -18.25 -12.46 25.12
N THR A 131 -18.53 -13.61 25.72
CA THR A 131 -19.56 -13.80 26.75
C THR A 131 -18.98 -14.00 28.15
N HIS A 132 -17.76 -14.53 28.25
CA HIS A 132 -17.15 -14.85 29.55
C HIS A 132 -16.55 -13.61 30.20
N ARG A 133 -17.15 -13.18 31.32
CA ARG A 133 -16.68 -12.02 32.09
C ARG A 133 -15.45 -12.37 32.92
N ARG A 134 -14.41 -11.56 32.79
CA ARG A 134 -13.18 -11.56 33.60
C ARG A 134 -12.91 -10.16 34.14
N VAL A 135 -11.94 -10.05 35.06
CA VAL A 135 -11.57 -8.80 35.73
C VAL A 135 -10.05 -8.72 35.80
N THR A 136 -9.46 -7.59 35.41
CA THR A 136 -8.01 -7.40 35.42
C THR A 136 -7.43 -7.39 36.83
N GLU A 137 -6.15 -7.73 36.99
CA GLU A 137 -5.52 -7.81 38.30
C GLU A 137 -5.38 -6.43 39.00
N HIS A 138 -4.93 -5.39 38.30
CA HIS A 138 -4.59 -4.10 38.91
C HIS A 138 -5.80 -3.17 39.03
N LEU A 139 -6.39 -2.77 37.90
CA LEU A 139 -7.45 -1.76 37.87
C LEU A 139 -8.86 -2.35 38.07
N LYS A 140 -8.96 -3.68 38.23
CA LYS A 140 -10.22 -4.41 38.40
C LYS A 140 -11.24 -4.08 37.30
N VAL A 141 -10.75 -3.91 36.07
CA VAL A 141 -11.59 -3.57 34.92
C VAL A 141 -12.31 -4.83 34.43
N PRO A 142 -13.66 -4.82 34.33
CA PRO A 142 -14.39 -5.94 33.76
C PRO A 142 -14.19 -5.98 32.24
N TYR A 143 -13.84 -7.15 31.72
CA TYR A 143 -13.71 -7.42 30.29
C TYR A 143 -14.32 -8.78 29.94
N TYR A 144 -14.62 -8.99 28.67
CA TYR A 144 -15.30 -10.18 28.16
C TYR A 144 -14.43 -10.87 27.12
N VAL A 145 -14.33 -12.20 27.23
CA VAL A 145 -13.48 -13.05 26.39
C VAL A 145 -14.26 -14.25 25.84
N SER A 146 -13.65 -14.95 24.88
CA SER A 146 -14.16 -16.21 24.35
C SER A 146 -13.96 -17.36 25.35
N GLU A 147 -14.61 -18.49 25.09
CA GLU A 147 -14.48 -19.72 25.88
C GLU A 147 -13.03 -20.28 25.86
N SER A 148 -12.37 -20.21 24.70
CA SER A 148 -10.98 -20.70 24.49
C SER A 148 -9.89 -19.82 25.12
N PHE A 149 -10.24 -18.62 25.60
CA PHE A 149 -9.27 -17.63 26.06
C PHE A 149 -8.40 -18.13 27.22
N ALA A 150 -8.97 -18.92 28.14
CA ALA A 150 -8.26 -19.42 29.31
C ALA A 150 -7.16 -20.44 28.95
N GLU A 151 -7.32 -21.16 27.83
CA GLU A 151 -6.35 -22.13 27.33
C GLU A 151 -5.26 -21.45 26.50
N GLU A 152 -5.64 -20.42 25.71
CA GLU A 152 -4.74 -19.72 24.80
C GLU A 152 -3.84 -18.68 25.50
N TYR A 153 -4.36 -17.98 26.52
CA TYR A 153 -3.67 -16.89 27.19
C TYR A 153 -3.37 -17.22 28.65
N THR A 154 -2.15 -17.66 28.92
CA THR A 154 -1.67 -18.00 30.27
C THR A 154 -0.37 -17.26 30.63
N GLY A 155 -0.07 -17.17 31.93
CA GLY A 155 1.19 -16.62 32.45
C GLY A 155 1.47 -15.17 31.99
N THR A 156 2.59 -14.97 31.30
CA THR A 156 3.02 -13.65 30.82
C THR A 156 2.14 -13.10 29.71
N ASN A 157 1.59 -13.95 28.84
CA ASN A 157 0.69 -13.52 27.77
C ASN A 157 -0.62 -12.97 28.33
N LEU A 158 -1.14 -13.60 29.39
CA LEU A 158 -2.32 -13.08 30.10
C LEU A 158 -2.06 -11.68 30.67
N LYS A 159 -0.91 -11.46 31.31
CA LYS A 159 -0.53 -10.14 31.84
C LYS A 159 -0.43 -9.08 30.76
N ASN A 160 0.09 -9.44 29.58
CA ASN A 160 0.15 -8.52 28.45
C ASN A 160 -1.25 -8.17 27.94
N VAL A 161 -2.15 -9.14 27.85
CA VAL A 161 -3.55 -8.89 27.46
C VAL A 161 -4.26 -8.02 28.50
N GLU A 162 -4.12 -8.31 29.79
CA GLU A 162 -4.73 -7.49 30.84
C GLU A 162 -4.20 -6.06 30.84
N ARG A 163 -2.91 -5.87 30.55
CA ARG A 163 -2.33 -4.53 30.35
C ARG A 163 -2.98 -3.80 29.17
N SER A 164 -3.15 -4.49 28.03
CA SER A 164 -3.85 -3.92 26.87
C SER A 164 -5.31 -3.57 27.19
N VAL A 165 -6.01 -4.41 27.96
CA VAL A 165 -7.38 -4.14 28.43
C VAL A 165 -7.41 -2.86 29.27
N GLU A 166 -6.46 -2.69 30.19
CA GLU A 166 -6.35 -1.51 31.04
C GLU A 166 -6.03 -0.24 30.26
N ASP A 167 -5.09 -0.31 29.32
CA ASP A 167 -4.72 0.79 28.43
C ASP A 167 -5.91 1.24 27.57
N ASP A 168 -6.63 0.29 26.96
CA ASP A 168 -7.83 0.56 26.17
C ASP A 168 -8.96 1.15 27.03
N TYR A 169 -9.13 0.67 28.26
CA TYR A 169 -10.10 1.20 29.19
C TYR A 169 -9.82 2.66 29.54
N ILE A 170 -8.56 3.00 29.83
CA ILE A 170 -8.13 4.37 30.11
C ILE A 170 -8.31 5.25 28.87
N ALA A 171 -7.95 4.76 27.68
CA ALA A 171 -8.16 5.49 26.42
C ALA A 171 -9.65 5.78 26.18
N ASN A 172 -10.53 4.81 26.43
CA ASN A 172 -11.97 4.98 26.32
C ASN A 172 -12.50 6.00 27.34
N LEU A 173 -12.03 5.95 28.60
CA LEU A 173 -12.38 6.94 29.61
C LEU A 173 -11.93 8.36 29.21
N ARG A 174 -10.73 8.53 28.65
CA ARG A 174 -10.24 9.82 28.14
C ARG A 174 -11.15 10.36 27.04
N ASN A 175 -11.48 9.53 26.06
CA ASN A 175 -12.35 9.92 24.95
C ASN A 175 -13.77 10.30 25.42
N ASN A 176 -14.34 9.53 26.33
CA ASN A 176 -15.65 9.81 26.89
C ASN A 176 -15.64 11.06 27.79
N CYS A 177 -14.60 11.23 28.61
CA CYS A 177 -14.41 12.44 29.40
C CYS A 177 -14.31 13.68 28.50
N TRP A 178 -13.54 13.61 27.41
CA TRP A 178 -13.45 14.71 26.45
C TRP A 178 -14.82 15.06 25.85
N ARG A 179 -15.60 14.04 25.45
CA ARG A 179 -16.97 14.24 24.95
C ARG A 179 -17.91 14.85 26.00
N GLU A 180 -17.90 14.35 27.23
CA GLU A 180 -18.71 14.87 28.34
C GLU A 180 -18.37 16.33 28.64
N LYS A 181 -17.07 16.64 28.72
CA LYS A 181 -16.59 18.01 28.92
C LYS A 181 -17.03 18.92 27.79
N GLN A 182 -16.86 18.50 26.54
CA GLN A 182 -17.26 19.27 25.37
C GLN A 182 -18.78 19.52 25.35
N GLN A 183 -19.58 18.53 25.74
CA GLN A 183 -21.03 18.68 25.87
C GLN A 183 -21.41 19.70 26.95
N LYS A 184 -20.78 19.62 28.12
CA LYS A 184 -20.99 20.55 29.23
C LYS A 184 -20.61 21.98 28.85
N GLU A 185 -19.42 22.17 28.28
CA GLU A 185 -18.93 23.48 27.82
C GLU A 185 -19.82 24.05 26.70
N GLY A 186 -20.27 23.22 25.77
CA GLY A 186 -21.20 23.62 24.71
C GLY A 186 -22.53 24.15 25.26
N LEU A 187 -23.08 23.49 26.29
CA LEU A 187 -24.29 23.95 26.98
C LEU A 187 -24.06 25.24 27.78
N LEU A 188 -22.94 25.34 28.49
CA LEU A 188 -22.55 26.56 29.22
C LEU A 188 -22.38 27.75 28.27
N TYR A 189 -21.71 27.54 27.13
CA TYR A 189 -21.56 28.56 26.10
C TYR A 189 -22.91 29.02 25.57
N ARG A 190 -23.79 28.08 25.19
CA ARG A 190 -25.14 28.39 24.70
C ARG A 190 -25.95 29.18 25.74
N ALA A 191 -25.90 28.76 27.01
CA ALA A 191 -26.61 29.43 28.10
C ALA A 191 -26.13 30.87 28.29
N ARG A 192 -24.80 31.10 28.26
CA ARG A 192 -24.21 32.45 28.34
C ARG A 192 -24.55 33.30 27.12
N TYR A 193 -24.54 32.72 25.93
CA TYR A 193 -24.81 33.41 24.68
C TYR A 193 -26.25 33.92 24.59
N PHE A 194 -27.23 33.09 24.97
CA PHE A 194 -28.64 33.47 24.96
C PHE A 194 -29.14 34.13 26.26
N GLY A 195 -28.31 34.18 27.31
CA GLY A 195 -28.69 34.73 28.62
C GLY A 195 -29.67 33.87 29.42
N ASP A 196 -29.71 32.56 29.15
CA ASP A 196 -30.63 31.61 29.80
C ASP A 196 -30.05 31.09 31.13
N SER A 197 -30.56 31.62 32.25
CA SER A 197 -30.12 31.28 33.61
C SER A 197 -30.46 29.84 34.01
N ASP A 198 -31.61 29.32 33.57
CA ASP A 198 -32.04 27.96 33.89
C ASP A 198 -31.17 26.93 33.17
N LEU A 199 -30.88 27.18 31.88
CA LEU A 199 -29.95 26.35 31.12
C LEU A 199 -28.54 26.40 31.71
N TYR A 200 -28.11 27.57 32.20
CA TYR A 200 -26.82 27.74 32.84
C TYR A 200 -26.70 26.91 34.13
N GLN A 201 -27.70 26.96 35.00
CA GLN A 201 -27.70 26.16 36.24
C GLN A 201 -27.73 24.66 35.96
N ARG A 202 -28.52 24.23 34.95
CA ARG A 202 -28.55 22.82 34.53
C ARG A 202 -27.21 22.37 33.97
N ALA A 203 -26.58 23.18 33.13
CA ALA A 203 -25.26 22.89 32.57
C ALA A 203 -24.17 22.82 33.65
N GLN A 204 -24.22 23.67 34.68
CA GLN A 204 -23.29 23.58 35.80
C GLN A 204 -23.42 22.25 36.57
N LYS A 205 -24.65 21.83 36.85
CA LYS A 205 -24.97 20.58 37.56
C LYS A 205 -24.77 19.31 36.72
N MET A 206 -24.51 19.46 35.42
CA MET A 206 -24.19 18.32 34.56
C MET A 206 -22.89 17.65 35.03
N GLY A 207 -23.00 16.39 35.44
CA GLY A 207 -21.87 15.58 35.87
C GLY A 207 -21.04 15.09 34.68
N THR A 208 -19.77 14.79 34.94
CA THR A 208 -18.82 14.20 33.99
C THR A 208 -18.27 12.90 34.58
N PRO A 209 -19.07 11.82 34.62
CA PRO A 209 -18.72 10.57 35.31
C PRO A 209 -17.50 9.87 34.71
N SER A 210 -17.25 9.98 33.41
CA SER A 210 -16.06 9.39 32.79
C SER A 210 -14.80 10.16 33.22
N CYS A 211 -14.90 11.48 33.38
CA CYS A 211 -13.81 12.30 33.88
C CYS A 211 -13.47 12.00 35.35
N SER A 212 -14.48 11.81 36.21
CA SER A 212 -14.23 11.47 37.62
C SER A 212 -13.58 10.10 37.75
N ARG A 213 -14.06 9.10 37.00
CA ARG A 213 -13.42 7.77 36.98
C ARG A 213 -11.99 7.82 36.43
N LEU A 214 -11.75 8.64 35.42
CA LEU A 214 -10.40 8.82 34.88
C LEU A 214 -9.45 9.40 35.93
N SER A 215 -9.88 10.40 36.71
CA SER A 215 -9.06 10.95 37.79
C SER A 215 -8.81 9.93 38.91
N ASP A 216 -9.80 9.10 39.25
CA ASP A 216 -9.64 8.04 40.26
C ASP A 216 -8.60 7.00 39.82
N VAL A 217 -8.68 6.56 38.56
CA VAL A 217 -7.72 5.62 37.97
C VAL A 217 -6.32 6.24 37.92
N GLN A 218 -6.19 7.50 37.51
CA GLN A 218 -4.90 8.20 37.50
C GLN A 218 -4.31 8.34 38.91
N ALA A 219 -5.14 8.61 39.92
CA ALA A 219 -4.70 8.67 41.31
C ALA A 219 -4.17 7.30 41.78
N SER A 220 -4.84 6.19 41.43
CA SER A 220 -4.41 4.84 41.80
C SER A 220 -3.13 4.36 41.11
N LEU A 221 -2.76 4.95 39.97
CA LEU A 221 -1.54 4.61 39.24
C LEU A 221 -0.30 5.38 39.72
N HIS A 222 -0.51 6.53 40.38
CA HIS A 222 0.56 7.43 40.84
C HIS A 222 0.76 7.41 42.36
N GLY A 223 -0.10 6.73 43.11
CA GLY A 223 0.03 6.49 44.56
C GLY A 223 0.67 5.14 44.85
#